data_AF-A0A5C9ENH3-F1
#
_entry.id   AF-A0A5C9ENH3-F1
#
_cell.length_a   1.000
_cell.length_b   1.000
_cell.length_c   1.000
_cell.angle_alpha   90.00
_cell.angle_beta   90.00
_cell.angle_gamma   90.00
#
_symmetry.space_group_name_H-M   'P 1'
#
loop_
_entity.id
_entity.type
_entity.pdbx_description
1 polymer ?
#
loop_
_entity_poly.entity_id
_entity_poly.type
_entity_poly.pdbx_seq_one_letter_code
_entity_poly.pdbx_strand_id
1 'polypeptide(L)'
;MESYNISEEIGKSVSDLIKELDYDKRILFILKNLGPHRFSDLEEKAEMSKSTLSKYIKIHLQKNNIEKKIYEKSPHYFITEKGIEKLNEDPAVNENELFDRNKINDTVIKTSELIDFYNQIGVEESILFQILRKISKIGDEFFKLNQNRELFLALFYMFLNSALTRDYKFEINEFCKYYGVKRLRIDFYVDKIMSSNFGFYMFTRDNDVFFFHKDDILGTTTNRLIKDQLIEEIIHINLKGYRQFYDLDNMAEEIADKLIDMNLIWDKIREPFEMLIEKLIIRTAMDMGLSKTFLMDIVVQSEKLAKSEEGVNSLVNIIKGSEKYEDLNIVSISESHEEKLEELLDKIKGFCPNCGKSILRRDISKICTRCGNKFEISSLLKSIDKANQASIEYKQALLKQEELIICPNPDCEAKVSLNWEECPICHTQIKEN
;
A
#
# COMPACT_ATOMS: atom_id res chain seq x y z
N MET A 1 18.51 2.76 -18.15
CA MET A 1 18.06 2.97 -19.54
C MET A 1 16.56 2.75 -19.52
N GLU A 2 15.80 3.82 -19.60
CA GLU A 2 14.36 3.82 -19.39
C GLU A 2 13.64 3.38 -20.66
N SER A 3 12.86 2.31 -20.55
CA SER A 3 11.84 1.96 -21.52
C SER A 3 10.81 3.11 -21.56
N TYR A 4 10.36 3.50 -22.75
CA TYR A 4 9.21 4.39 -22.91
C TYR A 4 7.98 3.73 -22.26
N ASN A 5 7.74 4.00 -20.98
CA ASN A 5 6.55 3.55 -20.28
C ASN A 5 5.47 4.60 -20.56
N ILE A 6 4.76 4.38 -21.66
CA ILE A 6 3.57 5.16 -21.99
C ILE A 6 2.53 4.83 -20.93
N SER A 7 1.89 5.85 -20.32
CA SER A 7 0.86 5.60 -19.33
C SER A 7 -0.26 4.75 -19.92
N GLU A 8 -0.82 3.81 -19.15
CA GLU A 8 -1.93 2.96 -19.61
C GLU A 8 -3.14 3.79 -20.10
N GLU A 9 -3.30 5.01 -19.58
CA GLU A 9 -4.33 5.96 -20.01
C GLU A 9 -4.11 6.51 -21.41
N ILE A 10 -2.86 6.83 -21.78
CA ILE A 10 -2.52 7.27 -23.14
C ILE A 10 -2.69 6.10 -24.11
N GLY A 11 -2.30 4.88 -23.70
CA GLY A 11 -2.53 3.67 -24.48
C GLY A 11 -4.01 3.43 -24.79
N LYS A 12 -4.88 3.52 -23.77
CA LYS A 12 -6.34 3.37 -23.92
C LYS A 12 -6.95 4.48 -24.78
N SER A 13 -6.54 5.74 -24.57
CA SER A 13 -7.06 6.88 -25.34
C SER A 13 -6.72 6.74 -26.82
N VAL A 14 -5.47 6.37 -27.15
CA VAL A 14 -5.06 6.09 -28.53
C VAL A 14 -5.86 4.91 -29.11
N SER A 15 -6.10 3.84 -28.34
CA SER A 15 -6.91 2.69 -28.77
C SER A 15 -8.38 3.03 -29.07
N ASP A 16 -8.98 3.99 -28.35
CA ASP A 16 -10.34 4.43 -28.65
C ASP A 16 -10.39 5.35 -29.88
N LEU A 17 -9.40 6.23 -30.05
CA LEU A 17 -9.32 7.16 -31.18
C LEU A 17 -9.04 6.46 -32.52
N ILE A 18 -8.30 5.36 -32.54
CA ILE A 18 -8.03 4.62 -33.79
C ILE A 18 -9.28 3.97 -34.37
N LYS A 19 -10.35 3.75 -33.59
CA LYS A 19 -11.59 3.11 -34.06
C LYS A 19 -12.25 3.93 -35.16
N GLU A 20 -12.16 5.25 -35.04
CA GLU A 20 -12.69 6.24 -35.99
C GLU A 20 -11.76 6.46 -37.21
N LEU A 21 -10.55 5.87 -37.22
CA LEU A 21 -9.58 6.02 -38.30
C LEU A 21 -9.59 4.83 -39.27
N ASP A 22 -9.38 5.14 -40.55
CA ASP A 22 -9.12 4.13 -41.59
C ASP A 22 -7.90 3.28 -41.26
N TYR A 23 -7.91 2.01 -41.65
CA TYR A 23 -6.80 1.06 -41.43
C TYR A 23 -5.42 1.55 -41.91
N ASP A 24 -5.36 2.33 -43.00
CA ASP A 24 -4.11 2.95 -43.49
C ASP A 24 -3.56 4.01 -42.53
N LYS A 25 -4.42 4.65 -41.73
CA LYS A 25 -4.04 5.78 -40.87
C LYS A 25 -3.73 5.33 -39.45
N ARG A 26 -4.36 4.24 -38.99
CA ARG A 26 -4.12 3.68 -37.65
C ARG A 26 -2.65 3.41 -37.37
N ILE A 27 -1.92 2.84 -38.34
CA ILE A 27 -0.49 2.52 -38.20
C ILE A 27 0.33 3.80 -38.00
N LEU A 28 0.06 4.85 -38.80
CA LEU A 28 0.77 6.12 -38.68
C LEU A 28 0.40 6.83 -37.37
N PHE A 29 -0.88 6.82 -36.98
CA PHE A 29 -1.35 7.42 -35.73
C PHE A 29 -0.74 6.77 -34.49
N ILE A 30 -0.66 5.44 -34.45
CA ILE A 30 -0.01 4.70 -33.37
C ILE A 30 1.49 5.04 -33.31
N LEU A 31 2.19 5.00 -34.45
CA LEU A 31 3.62 5.26 -34.47
C LEU A 31 3.97 6.72 -34.13
N LYS A 32 3.08 7.68 -34.42
CA LYS A 32 3.23 9.08 -34.04
C LYS A 32 3.03 9.30 -32.53
N ASN A 33 1.97 8.73 -31.95
CA ASN A 33 1.57 9.02 -30.57
C ASN A 33 2.22 8.09 -29.54
N LEU A 34 2.47 6.83 -29.91
CA LEU A 34 3.04 5.82 -29.02
C LEU A 34 4.51 5.51 -29.35
N GLY A 35 5.07 6.09 -30.41
CA GLY A 35 6.45 5.87 -30.81
C GLY A 35 6.68 4.51 -31.50
N PRO A 36 7.94 4.01 -31.54
CA PRO A 36 8.31 2.85 -32.35
C PRO A 36 7.76 1.53 -31.80
N HIS A 37 7.21 0.69 -32.68
CA HIS A 37 6.56 -0.57 -32.27
C HIS A 37 7.02 -1.78 -33.09
N ARG A 38 6.95 -2.97 -32.49
CA ARG A 38 7.14 -4.25 -33.22
C ARG A 38 5.89 -4.56 -34.04
N PHE A 39 6.04 -5.52 -34.96
CA PHE A 39 4.92 -6.01 -35.76
C PHE A 39 3.78 -6.56 -34.89
N SER A 40 4.10 -7.37 -33.87
CA SER A 40 3.13 -7.94 -32.93
C SER A 40 2.33 -6.87 -32.19
N ASP A 41 3.05 -5.83 -31.75
CA ASP A 41 2.46 -4.79 -30.90
C ASP A 41 1.58 -3.86 -31.74
N LEU A 42 1.96 -3.62 -33.01
CA LEU A 42 1.10 -2.94 -33.98
C LEU A 42 -0.14 -3.76 -34.35
N GLU A 43 -0.05 -5.08 -34.40
CA GLU A 43 -1.20 -5.96 -34.69
C GLU A 43 -2.26 -5.84 -33.60
N GLU A 44 -1.82 -5.94 -32.35
CA GLU A 44 -2.68 -5.77 -31.18
C GLU A 44 -3.25 -4.35 -31.12
N LYS A 45 -2.38 -3.34 -31.16
CA LYS A 45 -2.79 -1.94 -30.96
C LYS A 45 -3.59 -1.36 -32.11
N ALA A 46 -3.39 -1.79 -33.36
CA ALA A 46 -4.17 -1.29 -34.50
C ALA A 46 -5.52 -2.01 -34.66
N GLU A 47 -5.75 -3.08 -33.91
CA GLU A 47 -6.91 -3.99 -34.02
C GLU A 47 -7.06 -4.54 -35.45
N MET A 48 -5.96 -5.05 -36.02
CA MET A 48 -5.90 -5.52 -37.41
C MET A 48 -5.41 -6.96 -37.50
N SER A 49 -5.96 -7.73 -38.45
CA SER A 49 -5.41 -9.05 -38.75
C SER A 49 -3.97 -8.95 -39.30
N LYS A 50 -3.13 -9.97 -39.08
CA LYS A 50 -1.75 -10.05 -39.62
C LYS A 50 -1.66 -9.74 -41.11
N SER A 51 -2.60 -10.23 -41.91
CA SER A 51 -2.60 -10.04 -43.36
C SER A 51 -2.90 -8.59 -43.73
N THR A 52 -3.86 -7.96 -43.06
CA THR A 52 -4.20 -6.54 -43.22
C THR A 52 -3.03 -5.66 -42.79
N LEU A 53 -2.47 -5.89 -41.60
CA LEU A 53 -1.33 -5.13 -41.09
C LEU A 53 -0.11 -5.22 -42.03
N SER A 54 0.23 -6.44 -42.48
CA SER A 54 1.35 -6.67 -43.40
C SER A 54 1.17 -5.92 -44.73
N LYS A 55 -0.05 -5.90 -45.27
CA LYS A 55 -0.40 -5.14 -46.48
C LYS A 55 -0.11 -3.64 -46.30
N TYR A 56 -0.62 -3.02 -45.23
CA TYR A 56 -0.47 -1.58 -45.03
C TYR A 56 0.94 -1.17 -44.60
N ILE A 57 1.63 -1.97 -43.77
CA ILE A 57 3.06 -1.76 -43.48
C ILE A 57 3.88 -1.74 -44.77
N LYS A 58 3.64 -2.69 -45.69
CA LYS A 58 4.34 -2.72 -46.98
C LYS A 58 4.08 -1.45 -47.80
N ILE A 59 2.83 -0.98 -47.83
CA ILE A 59 2.46 0.27 -48.52
C ILE A 59 3.19 1.47 -47.91
N HIS A 60 3.22 1.59 -46.58
CA HIS A 60 3.88 2.71 -45.91
C HIS A 60 5.39 2.69 -46.05
N LEU A 61 6.03 1.50 -46.01
CA LEU A 61 7.45 1.35 -46.30
C LEU A 61 7.77 1.79 -47.73
N GLN A 62 6.97 1.35 -48.71
CA GLN A 62 7.16 1.74 -50.12
C GLN A 62 6.99 3.24 -50.34
N LYS A 63 6.06 3.88 -49.62
CA LYS A 63 5.81 5.33 -49.71
C LYS A 63 6.77 6.18 -48.87
N ASN A 64 7.66 5.55 -48.10
CA ASN A 64 8.54 6.18 -47.13
C ASN A 64 7.80 6.96 -46.02
N ASN A 65 6.63 6.46 -45.61
CA ASN A 65 5.87 7.02 -44.48
C ASN A 65 6.31 6.41 -43.14
N ILE A 66 6.88 5.21 -43.19
CA ILE A 66 7.49 4.53 -42.04
C ILE A 66 8.81 3.93 -42.50
N GLU A 67 9.69 3.68 -41.55
CA GLU A 67 10.96 3.00 -41.73
C GLU A 67 11.06 1.81 -40.77
N LYS A 68 11.84 0.79 -41.13
CA LYS A 68 12.09 -0.37 -40.29
C LYS A 68 13.54 -0.36 -39.81
N LYS A 69 13.76 -0.28 -38.50
CA LYS A 69 15.09 -0.23 -37.87
C LYS A 69 15.21 -1.28 -36.77
N ILE A 70 16.45 -1.70 -36.47
CA ILE A 70 16.73 -2.54 -35.31
C ILE A 70 16.79 -1.62 -34.09
N TYR A 71 15.95 -1.90 -33.10
CA TYR A 71 15.89 -1.18 -31.83
C TYR A 71 15.73 -2.21 -30.70
N GLU A 72 16.53 -2.09 -29.64
CA GLU A 72 16.53 -3.04 -28.51
C GLU A 72 16.58 -4.52 -28.93
N LYS A 73 17.48 -4.84 -29.87
CA LYS A 73 17.72 -6.20 -30.41
C LYS A 73 16.57 -6.79 -31.25
N SER A 74 15.55 -6.02 -31.61
CA SER A 74 14.44 -6.50 -32.47
C SER A 74 14.02 -5.46 -33.51
N PRO A 75 13.43 -5.88 -34.65
CA PRO A 75 12.94 -4.94 -35.65
C PRO A 75 11.71 -4.16 -35.15
N HIS A 76 11.80 -2.84 -35.22
CA HIS A 76 10.70 -1.91 -34.92
C HIS A 76 10.41 -1.02 -36.14
N TYR A 77 9.18 -0.55 -36.22
CA TYR A 77 8.74 0.42 -37.21
C TYR A 77 8.72 1.81 -36.59
N PHE A 78 9.21 2.80 -37.33
CA PHE A 78 9.25 4.21 -36.94
C PHE A 78 8.50 5.02 -37.99
N ILE A 79 7.76 6.03 -37.57
CA ILE A 79 7.15 6.99 -38.50
C ILE A 79 8.21 7.97 -39.02
N THR A 80 8.15 8.33 -40.29
CA THR A 80 9.00 9.36 -40.88
C THR A 80 8.30 10.72 -40.87
N GLU A 81 9.03 11.81 -41.14
CA GLU A 81 8.44 13.15 -41.32
C GLU A 81 7.32 13.14 -42.38
N LYS A 82 7.56 12.46 -43.51
CA LYS A 82 6.56 12.26 -44.58
C LYS A 82 5.33 11.49 -44.10
N GLY A 83 5.51 10.53 -43.18
CA GLY A 83 4.40 9.82 -42.55
C GLY A 83 3.55 10.73 -41.65
N ILE A 84 4.21 11.65 -40.93
CA ILE A 84 3.54 12.66 -40.09
C ILE A 84 2.78 13.65 -40.97
N GLU A 85 3.39 14.15 -42.05
CA GLU A 85 2.75 15.07 -43.01
C GLU A 85 1.46 14.46 -43.58
N LYS A 86 1.54 13.23 -44.09
CA LYS A 86 0.37 12.51 -44.63
C LYS A 86 -0.74 12.33 -43.59
N LEU A 87 -0.36 12.14 -42.33
CA LEU A 87 -1.33 11.96 -41.24
C LEU A 87 -2.00 13.30 -40.87
N ASN A 88 -1.27 14.42 -40.92
CA ASN A 88 -1.77 15.76 -40.60
C ASN A 88 -2.68 16.35 -41.70
N GLU A 89 -2.62 15.83 -42.93
CA GLU A 89 -3.51 16.21 -44.03
C GLU A 89 -4.98 15.78 -43.80
N ASP A 90 -5.25 14.96 -42.79
CA ASP A 90 -6.60 14.46 -42.49
C ASP A 90 -7.33 15.31 -41.42
N PRO A 91 -8.49 15.90 -41.74
CA PRO A 91 -9.31 16.65 -40.79
C PRO A 91 -9.73 15.86 -39.54
N ALA A 92 -10.04 14.56 -39.68
CA ALA A 92 -10.49 13.71 -38.57
C ALA A 92 -9.37 13.42 -37.56
N VAL A 93 -8.11 13.50 -38.00
CA VAL A 93 -6.95 13.36 -37.12
C VAL A 93 -6.68 14.67 -36.37
N ASN A 94 -6.90 15.81 -37.00
CA ASN A 94 -6.66 17.13 -36.38
C ASN A 94 -7.61 17.44 -35.22
N GLU A 95 -8.87 17.02 -35.27
CA GLU A 95 -9.83 17.20 -34.16
C GLU A 95 -9.46 16.36 -32.92
N ASN A 96 -8.97 15.13 -33.14
CA ASN A 96 -8.56 14.23 -32.06
C ASN A 96 -7.17 14.58 -31.49
N GLU A 97 -6.24 15.09 -32.32
CA GLU A 97 -4.93 15.60 -31.86
C GLU A 97 -5.02 16.86 -30.99
N LEU A 98 -6.05 17.67 -31.16
CA LEU A 98 -6.28 18.88 -30.34
C LEU A 98 -6.52 18.52 -28.87
N PHE A 99 -7.19 17.40 -28.58
CA PHE A 99 -7.51 16.99 -27.21
C PHE A 99 -6.27 16.51 -26.44
N ASP A 100 -5.45 15.64 -27.03
CA ASP A 100 -4.24 15.10 -26.40
C ASP A 100 -3.12 16.14 -26.29
N ARG A 101 -2.94 17.02 -27.30
CA ARG A 101 -1.98 18.12 -27.20
C ARG A 101 -2.35 19.10 -26.10
N ASN A 102 -3.64 19.41 -25.92
CA ASN A 102 -4.08 20.30 -24.85
C ASN A 102 -3.86 19.67 -23.47
N LYS A 103 -4.17 18.38 -23.29
CA LYS A 103 -3.90 17.69 -22.01
C LYS A 103 -2.40 17.61 -21.70
N ILE A 104 -1.55 17.29 -22.69
CA ILE A 104 -0.09 17.26 -22.53
C ILE A 104 0.45 18.67 -22.25
N ASN A 105 0.01 19.68 -23.00
CA ASN A 105 0.42 21.07 -22.78
C ASN A 105 0.01 21.56 -21.39
N ASP A 106 -1.20 21.22 -20.91
CA ASP A 106 -1.66 21.62 -19.59
C ASP A 106 -0.81 21.01 -18.47
N THR A 107 -0.44 19.73 -18.57
CA THR A 107 0.45 19.09 -17.59
C THR A 107 1.86 19.69 -17.63
N VAL A 108 2.38 19.98 -18.83
CA VAL A 108 3.69 20.65 -18.99
C VAL A 108 3.67 22.05 -18.40
N ILE A 109 2.62 22.84 -18.66
CA ILE A 109 2.46 24.20 -18.12
C ILE A 109 2.40 24.15 -16.58
N LYS A 110 1.54 23.29 -16.01
CA LYS A 110 1.41 23.14 -14.55
C LYS A 110 2.72 22.68 -13.89
N THR A 111 3.47 21.80 -14.56
CA THR A 111 4.79 21.36 -14.07
C THR A 111 5.80 22.51 -14.13
N SER A 112 5.79 23.33 -15.19
CA SER A 112 6.63 24.52 -15.30
C SER A 112 6.32 25.53 -14.19
N GLU A 113 5.04 25.80 -13.94
CA GLU A 113 4.61 26.71 -12.87
C GLU A 113 5.10 26.26 -11.49
N LEU A 114 5.08 24.95 -11.23
CA LEU A 114 5.60 24.37 -10.00
C LEU A 114 7.12 24.49 -9.88
N ILE A 115 7.85 24.24 -10.98
CA ILE A 115 9.31 24.42 -11.03
C ILE A 115 9.67 25.88 -10.77
N ASP A 116 9.01 26.80 -11.46
CA ASP A 116 9.23 28.24 -11.33
C ASP A 116 8.95 28.71 -9.89
N PHE A 117 7.88 28.22 -9.28
CA PHE A 117 7.58 28.49 -7.87
C PHE A 117 8.70 28.05 -6.93
N TYR A 118 9.20 26.82 -7.06
CA TYR A 118 10.25 26.30 -6.19
C TYR A 118 11.59 27.01 -6.39
N ASN A 119 11.91 27.37 -7.63
CA ASN A 119 13.06 28.21 -7.94
C ASN A 119 12.94 29.60 -7.29
N GLN A 120 11.75 30.21 -7.31
CA GLN A 120 11.50 31.52 -6.71
C GLN A 120 11.71 31.54 -5.19
N ILE A 121 11.36 30.46 -4.49
CA ILE A 121 11.55 30.36 -3.03
C ILE A 121 12.92 29.76 -2.65
N GLY A 122 13.79 29.51 -3.63
CA GLY A 122 15.17 29.08 -3.43
C GLY A 122 15.32 27.61 -3.02
N VAL A 123 14.43 26.72 -3.44
CA VAL A 123 14.59 25.28 -3.21
C VAL A 123 15.75 24.76 -4.06
N GLU A 124 16.63 23.94 -3.45
CA GLU A 124 17.71 23.30 -4.19
C GLU A 124 17.18 22.36 -5.29
N GLU A 125 17.87 22.34 -6.42
CA GLU A 125 17.50 21.53 -7.59
C GLU A 125 17.37 20.02 -7.23
N SER A 126 18.23 19.54 -6.33
CA SER A 126 18.21 18.17 -5.82
C SER A 126 16.90 17.81 -5.09
N ILE A 127 16.32 18.77 -4.37
CA ILE A 127 15.05 18.63 -3.65
C ILE A 127 13.89 18.76 -4.64
N LEU A 128 13.97 19.72 -5.56
CA LEU A 128 12.99 19.90 -6.64
C LEU A 128 12.81 18.60 -7.44
N PHE A 129 13.90 17.95 -7.85
CA PHE A 129 13.84 16.68 -8.57
C PHE A 129 13.16 15.57 -7.75
N GLN A 130 13.36 15.53 -6.43
CA GLN A 130 12.69 14.55 -5.58
C GLN A 130 11.18 14.81 -5.48
N ILE A 131 10.77 16.08 -5.37
CA ILE A 131 9.36 16.47 -5.35
C ILE A 131 8.71 16.13 -6.69
N LEU A 132 9.34 16.49 -7.81
CA LEU A 132 8.86 16.17 -9.17
C LEU A 132 8.75 14.66 -9.39
N ARG A 133 9.72 13.88 -8.91
CA ARG A 133 9.66 12.42 -8.99
C ARG A 133 8.48 11.84 -8.20
N LYS A 134 8.15 12.42 -7.03
CA LYS A 134 6.95 12.03 -6.27
C LYS A 134 5.67 12.38 -7.03
N ILE A 135 5.56 13.61 -7.57
CA ILE A 135 4.40 14.03 -8.38
C ILE A 135 4.21 13.13 -9.60
N SER A 136 5.31 12.81 -10.31
CA SER A 136 5.28 11.92 -11.47
C SER A 136 4.76 10.52 -11.13
N LYS A 137 5.03 10.01 -9.92
CA LYS A 137 4.47 8.72 -9.46
C LYS A 137 2.97 8.81 -9.12
N ILE A 138 2.51 9.96 -8.65
CA ILE A 138 1.07 10.21 -8.38
C ILE A 138 0.31 10.33 -9.71
N GLY A 139 0.93 10.96 -10.72
CA GLY A 139 0.36 11.11 -12.06
C GLY A 139 -0.67 12.24 -12.16
N ASP A 140 -1.53 12.17 -13.17
CA ASP A 140 -2.48 13.22 -13.54
C ASP A 140 -3.45 13.62 -12.42
N GLU A 141 -3.72 12.71 -11.48
CA GLU A 141 -4.60 12.96 -10.32
C GLU A 141 -4.10 14.14 -9.46
N PHE A 142 -2.78 14.33 -9.33
CA PHE A 142 -2.23 15.47 -8.62
C PHE A 142 -2.64 16.80 -9.27
N PHE A 143 -2.63 16.85 -10.61
CA PHE A 143 -2.95 18.04 -11.39
C PHE A 143 -4.45 18.34 -11.50
N LYS A 144 -5.31 17.47 -10.95
CA LYS A 144 -6.73 17.75 -10.70
C LYS A 144 -6.94 18.63 -9.46
N LEU A 145 -5.97 18.68 -8.54
CA LEU A 145 -5.99 19.66 -7.46
C LEU A 145 -5.80 21.07 -8.01
N ASN A 146 -6.31 22.07 -7.27
CA ASN A 146 -6.11 23.47 -7.64
C ASN A 146 -4.62 23.82 -7.44
N GLN A 147 -3.90 23.99 -8.55
CA GLN A 147 -2.47 24.28 -8.58
C GLN A 147 -2.25 25.74 -8.18
N ASN A 148 -1.85 25.95 -6.93
CA ASN A 148 -1.58 27.28 -6.40
C ASN A 148 -0.43 27.25 -5.39
N ARG A 149 -0.02 28.45 -4.98
CA ARG A 149 1.07 28.67 -4.02
C ARG A 149 0.88 27.86 -2.73
N GLU A 150 -0.33 27.80 -2.20
CA GLU A 150 -0.62 27.09 -0.95
C GLU A 150 -0.47 25.57 -1.10
N LEU A 151 -0.90 24.98 -2.22
CA LEU A 151 -0.69 23.55 -2.52
C LEU A 151 0.81 23.24 -2.62
N PHE A 152 1.56 24.07 -3.33
CA PHE A 152 3.01 23.86 -3.50
C PHE A 152 3.75 23.99 -2.17
N LEU A 153 3.39 24.98 -1.35
CA LEU A 153 3.92 25.10 0.01
C LEU A 153 3.56 23.90 0.89
N ALA A 154 2.33 23.37 0.80
CA ALA A 154 1.94 22.19 1.57
C ALA A 154 2.74 20.94 1.14
N LEU A 155 2.94 20.73 -0.16
CA LEU A 155 3.76 19.63 -0.66
C LEU A 155 5.22 19.76 -0.18
N PHE A 156 5.75 20.98 -0.18
CA PHE A 156 7.09 21.25 0.33
C PHE A 156 7.19 21.04 1.84
N TYR A 157 6.19 21.46 2.60
CA TYR A 157 6.09 21.20 4.04
C TYR A 157 6.10 19.69 4.33
N MET A 158 5.31 18.90 3.59
CA MET A 158 5.29 17.43 3.72
C MET A 158 6.66 16.82 3.37
N PHE A 159 7.34 17.35 2.35
CA PHE A 159 8.66 16.88 1.95
C PHE A 159 9.73 17.17 3.02
N LEU A 160 9.79 18.41 3.52
CA LEU A 160 10.70 18.79 4.59
C LEU A 160 10.46 17.95 5.82
N ASN A 161 9.20 17.73 6.20
CA ASN A 161 8.83 16.91 7.35
C ASN A 161 8.78 15.40 7.06
N SER A 162 9.47 14.92 6.01
CA SER A 162 9.53 13.48 5.74
C SER A 162 10.27 12.69 6.84
N ALA A 163 9.84 11.47 7.16
CA ALA A 163 10.56 10.59 8.10
C ALA A 163 12.02 10.33 7.68
N LEU A 164 12.30 10.42 6.38
CA LEU A 164 13.62 10.25 5.78
C LEU A 164 14.53 11.49 5.92
N THR A 165 13.99 12.67 6.18
CA THR A 165 14.75 13.92 6.34
C THR A 165 14.99 14.19 7.82
N ARG A 166 16.17 13.76 8.31
CA ARG A 166 16.48 13.79 9.74
C ARG A 166 16.73 15.18 10.30
N ASP A 167 17.50 15.95 9.55
CA ASP A 167 18.04 17.22 10.04
C ASP A 167 17.12 18.40 9.73
N TYR A 168 16.04 18.15 8.97
CA TYR A 168 15.11 19.18 8.52
C TYR A 168 13.73 18.87 9.08
N LYS A 169 13.42 19.39 10.26
CA LYS A 169 12.06 19.45 10.78
C LYS A 169 11.67 20.89 10.92
N PHE A 170 10.56 21.25 10.31
CA PHE A 170 10.07 22.61 10.28
C PHE A 170 8.71 22.60 10.97
N GLU A 171 8.64 23.15 12.17
CA GLU A 171 7.37 23.25 12.88
C GLU A 171 6.39 24.07 12.02
N ILE A 172 5.12 23.63 11.95
CA ILE A 172 4.11 24.24 11.07
C ILE A 172 3.99 25.75 11.28
N ASN A 173 4.08 26.23 12.52
CA ASN A 173 3.97 27.65 12.84
C ASN A 173 5.17 28.46 12.31
N GLU A 174 6.37 27.90 12.44
CA GLU A 174 7.58 28.51 11.91
C GLU A 174 7.55 28.53 10.38
N PHE A 175 7.13 27.42 9.75
CA PHE A 175 7.02 27.30 8.30
C PHE A 175 6.05 28.34 7.74
N CYS A 176 4.89 28.45 8.38
CA CYS A 176 3.85 29.43 8.04
C CYS A 176 4.34 30.87 8.16
N LYS A 177 5.11 31.16 9.22
CA LYS A 177 5.71 32.48 9.43
C LYS A 177 6.78 32.80 8.37
N TYR A 178 7.64 31.84 8.05
CA TYR A 178 8.72 32.01 7.08
C TYR A 178 8.18 32.27 5.66
N TYR A 179 7.18 31.50 5.22
CA TYR A 179 6.61 31.64 3.88
C TYR A 179 5.41 32.60 3.81
N GLY A 180 5.01 33.22 4.93
CA GLY A 180 3.89 34.17 4.95
C GLY A 180 2.57 33.54 4.50
N VAL A 181 2.25 32.35 5.02
CA VAL A 181 1.03 31.59 4.72
C VAL A 181 0.30 31.27 6.03
N LYS A 182 -1.03 31.20 6.00
CA LYS A 182 -1.81 30.82 7.20
C LYS A 182 -1.73 29.32 7.40
N ARG A 183 -1.50 28.86 8.65
CA ARG A 183 -1.52 27.44 9.03
C ARG A 183 -2.73 26.67 8.49
N LEU A 184 -3.92 27.24 8.68
CA LEU A 184 -5.19 26.71 8.16
C LEU A 184 -5.17 26.40 6.64
N ARG A 185 -4.37 27.10 5.84
CA ARG A 185 -4.23 26.83 4.41
C ARG A 185 -3.32 25.63 4.15
N ILE A 186 -2.23 25.52 4.90
CA ILE A 186 -1.32 24.36 4.78
C ILE A 186 -2.02 23.11 5.27
N ASP A 187 -2.64 23.15 6.45
CA ASP A 187 -3.41 22.04 7.02
C ASP A 187 -4.50 21.57 6.03
N PHE A 188 -5.28 22.50 5.45
CA PHE A 188 -6.29 22.18 4.43
C PHE A 188 -5.71 21.42 3.22
N TYR A 189 -4.55 21.84 2.70
CA TYR A 189 -3.94 21.18 1.54
C TYR A 189 -3.25 19.87 1.89
N VAL A 190 -2.69 19.75 3.10
CA VAL A 190 -2.20 18.47 3.64
C VAL A 190 -3.35 17.48 3.71
N ASP A 191 -4.46 17.85 4.35
CA ASP A 191 -5.66 17.01 4.43
C ASP A 191 -6.18 16.65 3.04
N LYS A 192 -6.17 17.59 2.10
CA LYS A 192 -6.59 17.33 0.72
C LYS A 192 -5.67 16.33 0.01
N ILE A 193 -4.35 16.46 0.17
CA ILE A 193 -3.37 15.51 -0.39
C ILE A 193 -3.55 14.12 0.24
N MET A 194 -3.69 14.05 1.56
CA MET A 194 -3.85 12.81 2.31
C MET A 194 -5.17 12.09 1.95
N SER A 195 -6.27 12.83 1.85
CA SER A 195 -7.59 12.32 1.49
C SER A 195 -7.72 11.90 0.01
N SER A 196 -6.82 12.35 -0.86
CA SER A 196 -6.84 12.02 -2.30
C SER A 196 -6.18 10.68 -2.64
N ASN A 197 -5.82 9.85 -1.65
CA ASN A 197 -5.18 8.54 -1.81
C ASN A 197 -3.91 8.58 -2.71
N PHE A 198 -3.13 9.66 -2.62
CA PHE A 198 -1.87 9.79 -3.36
C PHE A 198 -0.74 8.91 -2.80
N GLY A 199 -1.02 8.04 -1.83
CA GLY A 199 -0.03 7.12 -1.27
C GLY A 199 0.89 7.74 -0.21
N PHE A 200 0.49 8.87 0.37
CA PHE A 200 1.16 9.44 1.54
C PHE A 200 0.64 8.83 2.83
N TYR A 201 1.56 8.67 3.77
CA TYR A 201 1.29 8.32 5.16
C TYR A 201 1.77 9.43 6.08
N MET A 202 1.07 9.59 7.20
CA MET A 202 1.27 10.59 8.22
C MET A 202 1.21 9.96 9.60
N PHE A 203 2.16 10.34 10.46
CA PHE A 203 2.12 10.03 11.88
C PHE A 203 2.67 11.21 12.68
N THR A 204 2.31 11.26 13.95
CA THR A 204 2.68 12.37 14.84
C THR A 204 3.48 11.86 16.03
N ARG A 205 4.35 12.73 16.56
CA ARG A 205 5.04 12.54 17.83
C ARG A 205 5.05 13.88 18.55
N ASP A 206 4.38 13.95 19.69
CA ASP A 206 4.18 15.21 20.40
C ASP A 206 3.58 16.29 19.46
N ASN A 207 4.34 17.34 19.14
CA ASN A 207 3.94 18.40 18.21
C ASN A 207 4.51 18.22 16.78
N ASP A 208 5.37 17.24 16.58
CA ASP A 208 6.02 16.99 15.29
C ASP A 208 5.14 16.10 14.41
N VAL A 209 5.06 16.45 13.13
CA VAL A 209 4.34 15.68 12.12
C VAL A 209 5.36 15.06 11.16
N PHE A 210 5.17 13.80 10.82
CA PHE A 210 6.06 13.05 9.95
C PHE A 210 5.30 12.50 8.75
N PHE A 211 5.94 12.55 7.58
CA PHE A 211 5.38 12.03 6.34
C PHE A 211 6.29 11.02 5.65
N PHE A 212 5.71 10.06 4.96
CA PHE A 212 6.43 9.29 3.94
C PHE A 212 5.45 8.86 2.84
N HIS A 213 6.00 8.38 1.74
CA HIS A 213 5.23 7.95 0.58
C HIS A 213 5.43 6.45 0.37
N LYS A 214 4.36 5.72 0.02
CA LYS A 214 4.40 4.26 -0.21
C LYS A 214 5.50 3.81 -1.18
N ASP A 215 5.86 4.67 -2.13
CA ASP A 215 6.87 4.42 -3.17
C ASP A 215 8.26 5.03 -2.88
N ASP A 216 8.50 5.61 -1.71
CA ASP A 216 9.86 5.96 -1.29
C ASP A 216 10.57 4.77 -0.64
N ILE A 217 11.86 4.92 -0.31
CA ILE A 217 12.65 3.82 0.23
C ILE A 217 12.08 3.28 1.56
N LEU A 218 11.49 4.16 2.39
CA LEU A 218 10.86 3.75 3.63
C LEU A 218 9.55 2.99 3.34
N GLY A 219 8.67 3.56 2.53
CA GLY A 219 7.39 2.95 2.18
C GLY A 219 7.53 1.60 1.47
N THR A 220 8.43 1.52 0.48
CA THR A 220 8.68 0.28 -0.27
C THR A 220 9.29 -0.81 0.61
N THR A 221 10.25 -0.45 1.47
CA THR A 221 10.87 -1.41 2.40
C THR A 221 9.87 -1.87 3.46
N THR A 222 9.09 -0.96 4.03
CA THR A 222 8.05 -1.27 5.03
C THR A 222 7.01 -2.23 4.44
N ASN A 223 6.46 -1.90 3.27
CA ASN A 223 5.46 -2.74 2.60
C ASN A 223 6.02 -4.12 2.23
N ARG A 224 7.29 -4.21 1.85
CA ARG A 224 7.94 -5.50 1.59
C ARG A 224 8.06 -6.33 2.87
N LEU A 225 8.58 -5.74 3.95
CA LEU A 225 8.74 -6.43 5.23
C LEU A 225 7.39 -6.93 5.78
N ILE A 226 6.35 -6.10 5.70
CA ILE A 226 4.97 -6.50 6.06
C ILE A 226 4.53 -7.70 5.23
N LYS A 227 4.71 -7.67 3.91
CA LYS A 227 4.30 -8.77 3.03
C LYS A 227 5.06 -10.06 3.31
N ASP A 228 6.39 -9.97 3.48
CA ASP A 228 7.23 -11.13 3.75
C ASP A 228 6.78 -11.80 5.06
N GLN A 229 6.55 -11.01 6.10
CA GLN A 229 6.10 -11.51 7.40
C GLN A 229 4.68 -12.09 7.33
N LEU A 230 3.76 -11.44 6.64
CA LEU A 230 2.42 -11.98 6.39
C LEU A 230 2.45 -13.31 5.61
N ILE A 231 3.34 -13.45 4.63
CA ILE A 231 3.50 -14.68 3.86
C ILE A 231 4.01 -15.81 4.76
N GLU A 232 5.05 -15.55 5.55
CA GLU A 232 5.58 -16.51 6.52
C GLU A 232 4.48 -16.99 7.48
N GLU A 233 3.68 -16.06 8.00
CA GLU A 233 2.55 -16.38 8.88
C GLU A 233 1.44 -17.18 8.18
N ILE A 234 1.06 -16.83 6.95
CA ILE A 234 0.08 -17.60 6.17
C ILE A 234 0.58 -19.04 5.94
N ILE A 235 1.86 -19.20 5.58
CA ILE A 235 2.48 -20.52 5.41
C ILE A 235 2.44 -21.29 6.73
N HIS A 236 2.75 -20.62 7.84
CA HIS A 236 2.71 -21.21 9.17
C HIS A 236 1.31 -21.72 9.54
N ILE A 237 0.29 -20.88 9.37
CA ILE A 237 -1.12 -21.20 9.64
C ILE A 237 -1.57 -22.39 8.80
N ASN A 238 -1.16 -22.46 7.52
CA ASN A 238 -1.52 -23.54 6.61
C ASN A 238 -0.83 -24.87 6.96
N LEU A 239 0.40 -24.84 7.47
CA LEU A 239 1.18 -26.05 7.79
C LEU A 239 0.88 -26.62 9.17
N LYS A 240 0.65 -25.78 10.19
CA LYS A 240 0.46 -26.21 11.58
C LYS A 240 -0.96 -25.99 12.13
N GLY A 241 -1.86 -25.44 11.32
CA GLY A 241 -3.19 -24.99 11.74
C GLY A 241 -3.14 -23.63 12.46
N TYR A 242 -4.29 -23.17 13.00
CA TYR A 242 -4.45 -21.91 13.78
C TYR A 242 -3.69 -21.88 15.13
N ARG A 243 -2.54 -22.55 15.23
CA ARG A 243 -1.93 -22.99 16.49
C ARG A 243 -0.71 -22.18 16.94
N GLN A 244 -0.18 -21.27 16.12
CA GLN A 244 0.75 -20.24 16.61
C GLN A 244 0.19 -18.85 16.38
N PHE A 245 0.45 -18.02 17.38
CA PHE A 245 -0.28 -16.81 17.70
C PHE A 245 0.23 -15.65 16.84
N TYR A 246 -0.70 -14.94 16.20
CA TYR A 246 -0.41 -13.71 15.49
C TYR A 246 -0.42 -12.56 16.49
N ASP A 247 0.76 -12.06 16.83
CA ASP A 247 0.95 -10.91 17.71
C ASP A 247 1.27 -9.68 16.87
N LEU A 248 0.29 -8.78 16.76
CA LEU A 248 0.40 -7.59 15.93
C LEU A 248 1.52 -6.67 16.43
N ASP A 249 1.69 -6.57 17.75
CA ASP A 249 2.66 -5.70 18.39
C ASP A 249 4.08 -6.21 18.10
N ASN A 250 4.32 -7.52 18.27
CA ASN A 250 5.63 -8.12 17.99
C ASN A 250 6.02 -7.99 16.51
N MET A 251 5.09 -8.20 15.59
CA MET A 251 5.40 -8.03 14.16
C MET A 251 5.73 -6.56 13.83
N ALA A 252 5.00 -5.61 14.40
CA ALA A 252 5.29 -4.20 14.21
C ALA A 252 6.67 -3.82 14.79
N GLU A 253 7.03 -4.36 15.96
CA GLU A 253 8.35 -4.20 16.58
C GLU A 253 9.47 -4.76 15.71
N GLU A 254 9.34 -6.00 15.22
CA GLU A 254 10.35 -6.63 14.39
C GLU A 254 10.58 -5.88 13.07
N ILE A 255 9.51 -5.35 12.47
CA ILE A 255 9.59 -4.52 11.27
C ILE A 255 10.27 -3.19 11.60
N ALA A 256 9.89 -2.54 12.70
CA ALA A 256 10.49 -1.29 13.13
C ALA A 256 11.98 -1.46 13.44
N ASP A 257 12.39 -2.52 14.13
CA ASP A 257 13.79 -2.85 14.42
C ASP A 257 14.61 -3.00 13.14
N LYS A 258 14.10 -3.76 12.17
CA LYS A 258 14.76 -3.88 10.84
C LYS A 258 14.92 -2.53 10.15
N LEU A 259 13.91 -1.65 10.24
CA LEU A 259 13.96 -0.32 9.62
C LEU A 259 14.91 0.64 10.36
N ILE A 260 15.06 0.50 11.67
CA ILE A 260 16.06 1.22 12.50
C ILE A 260 17.47 0.76 12.10
N ASP A 261 17.70 -0.56 12.03
CA ASP A 261 18.99 -1.14 11.62
C ASP A 261 19.41 -0.69 10.21
N MET A 262 18.43 -0.54 9.31
CA MET A 262 18.63 0.00 7.96
C MET A 262 18.78 1.53 7.90
N ASN A 263 18.73 2.22 9.04
CA ASN A 263 18.75 3.67 9.15
C ASN A 263 17.62 4.39 8.39
N LEU A 264 16.47 3.73 8.19
CA LEU A 264 15.32 4.33 7.49
C LEU A 264 14.39 5.09 8.45
N ILE A 265 14.30 4.62 9.70
CA ILE A 265 13.67 5.33 10.83
C ILE A 265 14.66 5.34 12.00
N TRP A 266 14.35 6.08 13.07
CA TRP A 266 15.27 6.26 14.20
C TRP A 266 14.49 6.09 15.51
N ASP A 267 15.18 5.67 16.56
CA ASP A 267 14.55 5.18 17.80
C ASP A 267 13.50 6.12 18.39
N LYS A 268 13.70 7.44 18.26
CA LYS A 268 12.78 8.45 18.79
C LYS A 268 11.38 8.41 18.21
N ILE A 269 11.21 7.94 16.98
CA ILE A 269 9.91 7.83 16.30
C ILE A 269 9.38 6.39 16.27
N ARG A 270 10.05 5.46 16.96
CA ARG A 270 9.75 4.03 16.92
C ARG A 270 8.30 3.73 17.29
N GLU A 271 7.86 4.13 18.47
CA GLU A 271 6.52 3.78 18.98
C GLU A 271 5.38 4.35 18.11
N PRO A 272 5.37 5.65 17.72
CA PRO A 272 4.39 6.14 16.76
C PRO A 272 4.45 5.42 15.40
N PHE A 273 5.64 5.04 14.95
CA PHE A 273 5.79 4.34 13.67
C PHE A 273 5.31 2.89 13.74
N GLU A 274 5.52 2.20 14.85
CA GLU A 274 5.00 0.85 15.13
C GLU A 274 3.47 0.84 15.05
N MET A 275 2.80 1.79 15.73
CA MET A 275 1.33 1.92 15.65
C MET A 275 0.84 2.12 14.22
N LEU A 276 1.61 2.81 13.37
CA LEU A 276 1.27 2.98 11.96
C LEU A 276 1.49 1.67 11.20
N ILE A 277 2.60 0.96 11.46
CA ILE A 277 2.88 -0.36 10.87
C ILE A 277 1.73 -1.33 11.17
N GLU A 278 1.18 -1.34 12.39
CA GLU A 278 0.04 -2.19 12.76
C GLU A 278 -1.18 -1.94 11.84
N LYS A 279 -1.48 -0.67 11.55
CA LYS A 279 -2.53 -0.30 10.58
C LYS A 279 -2.22 -0.80 9.17
N LEU A 280 -0.97 -0.66 8.73
CA LEU A 280 -0.54 -1.12 7.41
C LEU A 280 -0.54 -2.65 7.29
N ILE A 281 -0.21 -3.38 8.35
CA ILE A 281 -0.29 -4.83 8.42
C ILE A 281 -1.74 -5.28 8.20
N ILE A 282 -2.69 -4.70 8.95
CA ILE A 282 -4.11 -5.05 8.82
C ILE A 282 -4.62 -4.74 7.40
N ARG A 283 -4.30 -3.57 6.84
CA ARG A 283 -4.69 -3.23 5.46
C ARG A 283 -4.09 -4.21 4.44
N THR A 284 -2.80 -4.50 4.55
CA THR A 284 -2.11 -5.41 3.63
C THR A 284 -2.66 -6.83 3.75
N ALA A 285 -2.96 -7.29 4.97
CA ALA A 285 -3.57 -8.60 5.19
C ALA A 285 -4.97 -8.70 4.57
N MET A 286 -5.78 -7.64 4.61
CA MET A 286 -7.04 -7.59 3.89
C MET A 286 -6.87 -7.69 2.39
N ASP A 287 -5.91 -6.94 1.82
CA ASP A 287 -5.61 -6.96 0.38
C ASP A 287 -5.11 -8.35 -0.07
N MET A 288 -4.47 -9.11 0.83
CA MET A 288 -4.06 -10.51 0.62
C MET A 288 -5.19 -11.53 0.82
N GLY A 289 -6.41 -11.09 1.19
CA GLY A 289 -7.59 -11.93 1.31
C GLY A 289 -7.78 -12.61 2.66
N LEU A 290 -7.10 -12.18 3.73
CA LEU A 290 -7.33 -12.72 5.07
C LEU A 290 -8.74 -12.37 5.58
N SER A 291 -9.33 -13.30 6.34
CA SER A 291 -10.71 -13.13 6.82
C SER A 291 -10.83 -11.98 7.84
N LYS A 292 -11.87 -11.15 7.71
CA LYS A 292 -12.16 -10.06 8.67
C LYS A 292 -12.28 -10.55 10.11
N THR A 293 -12.84 -11.75 10.31
CA THR A 293 -12.97 -12.37 11.65
C THR A 293 -11.63 -12.68 12.28
N PHE A 294 -10.66 -13.14 11.48
CA PHE A 294 -9.31 -13.41 11.94
C PHE A 294 -8.59 -12.11 12.31
N LEU A 295 -8.71 -11.07 11.47
CA LEU A 295 -8.11 -9.77 11.73
C LEU A 295 -8.69 -9.12 12.99
N MET A 296 -10.00 -9.21 13.24
CA MET A 296 -10.58 -8.69 14.49
C MET A 296 -10.03 -9.38 15.74
N ASP A 297 -9.79 -10.70 15.69
CA ASP A 297 -9.21 -11.42 16.83
C ASP A 297 -7.78 -10.94 17.15
N ILE A 298 -7.03 -10.52 16.13
CA ILE A 298 -5.69 -9.96 16.25
C ILE A 298 -5.73 -8.56 16.86
N VAL A 299 -6.61 -7.70 16.34
CA VAL A 299 -6.72 -6.30 16.81
C VAL A 299 -7.06 -6.22 18.30
N VAL A 300 -7.97 -7.08 18.78
CA VAL A 300 -8.36 -7.12 20.19
C VAL A 300 -7.21 -7.54 21.12
N GLN A 301 -6.19 -8.21 20.59
CA GLN A 301 -5.03 -8.70 21.35
C GLN A 301 -3.85 -7.71 21.36
N SER A 302 -3.91 -6.60 20.61
CA SER A 302 -2.84 -5.58 20.60
C SER A 302 -2.86 -4.74 21.88
N GLU A 303 -1.75 -4.73 22.61
CA GLU A 303 -1.59 -3.95 23.84
C GLU A 303 -1.27 -2.49 23.52
N LYS A 304 -0.51 -2.22 22.45
CA LYS A 304 -0.16 -0.86 22.02
C LYS A 304 -1.38 -0.06 21.62
N LEU A 305 -2.28 -0.65 20.85
CA LEU A 305 -3.47 0.06 20.37
C LEU A 305 -4.55 0.19 21.41
N ALA A 306 -4.63 -0.76 22.36
CA ALA A 306 -5.52 -0.66 23.52
C ALA A 306 -5.18 0.55 24.41
N LYS A 307 -3.95 1.07 24.36
CA LYS A 307 -3.52 2.27 25.11
C LYS A 307 -3.93 3.59 24.44
N SER A 308 -4.36 3.56 23.17
CA SER A 308 -4.81 4.75 22.44
C SER A 308 -6.33 4.74 22.26
N GLU A 309 -7.04 5.79 22.71
CA GLU A 309 -8.51 5.87 22.62
C GLU A 309 -9.02 5.77 21.17
N GLU A 310 -8.21 6.17 20.18
CA GLU A 310 -8.59 6.19 18.76
C GLU A 310 -8.03 5.01 17.92
N GLY A 311 -7.01 4.29 18.40
CA GLY A 311 -6.29 3.29 17.59
C GLY A 311 -7.11 2.04 17.25
N VAL A 312 -7.84 1.51 18.23
CA VAL A 312 -8.70 0.32 18.02
C VAL A 312 -9.83 0.61 17.05
N ASN A 313 -10.44 1.80 17.14
CA ASN A 313 -11.55 2.20 16.25
C ASN A 313 -11.08 2.34 14.80
N SER A 314 -9.92 2.94 14.58
CA SER A 314 -9.33 3.09 13.24
C SER A 314 -9.03 1.73 12.60
N LEU A 315 -8.47 0.76 13.34
CA LEU A 315 -8.27 -0.60 12.81
C LEU A 315 -9.58 -1.31 12.48
N VAL A 316 -10.59 -1.16 13.32
CA VAL A 316 -11.90 -1.73 13.06
C VAL A 316 -12.52 -1.11 11.81
N ASN A 317 -12.36 0.19 11.61
CA ASN A 317 -12.81 0.87 10.39
C ASN A 317 -12.08 0.34 9.16
N ILE A 318 -10.76 0.15 9.22
CA ILE A 318 -9.99 -0.51 8.14
C ILE A 318 -10.59 -1.87 7.83
N ILE A 319 -10.83 -2.72 8.83
CA ILE A 319 -11.40 -4.07 8.63
C ILE A 319 -12.81 -4.03 8.05
N LYS A 320 -13.62 -3.02 8.41
CA LYS A 320 -14.93 -2.79 7.80
C LYS A 320 -14.84 -2.35 6.33
N GLY A 321 -13.68 -1.90 5.88
CA GLY A 321 -13.40 -1.47 4.51
C GLY A 321 -13.29 0.05 4.37
N SER A 322 -13.02 0.77 5.45
CA SER A 322 -12.74 2.21 5.37
C SER A 322 -11.45 2.44 4.58
N GLU A 323 -11.49 3.44 3.72
CA GLU A 323 -10.35 3.95 2.96
C GLU A 323 -10.01 5.40 3.35
N LYS A 324 -10.62 5.89 4.43
CA LYS A 324 -10.30 7.20 5.00
C LYS A 324 -8.85 7.21 5.43
N TYR A 325 -8.15 8.30 5.12
CA TYR A 325 -6.73 8.39 5.45
C TYR A 325 -6.53 8.46 6.96
N GLU A 326 -7.46 9.05 7.71
CA GLU A 326 -7.45 9.14 9.17
C GLU A 326 -7.42 7.75 9.82
N ASP A 327 -8.10 6.78 9.20
CA ASP A 327 -8.08 5.39 9.66
C ASP A 327 -6.75 4.70 9.35
N LEU A 328 -6.04 5.09 8.29
CA LEU A 328 -4.75 4.50 7.87
C LEU A 328 -3.53 5.23 8.45
N ASN A 329 -3.73 6.36 9.13
CA ASN A 329 -2.68 7.25 9.61
C ASN A 329 -2.83 7.55 11.10
N ILE A 330 -1.79 8.12 11.71
CA ILE A 330 -1.86 8.59 13.10
C ILE A 330 -1.96 10.10 13.06
N VAL A 331 -3.19 10.60 13.12
CA VAL A 331 -3.50 12.02 13.13
C VAL A 331 -3.68 12.44 14.58
N SER A 332 -3.02 13.52 15.02
CA SER A 332 -3.33 14.13 16.31
C SER A 332 -4.67 14.86 16.17
N ILE A 333 -5.77 14.19 16.51
CA ILE A 333 -7.11 14.78 16.40
C ILE A 333 -7.38 15.60 17.66
N SER A 334 -7.29 16.92 17.56
CA SER A 334 -8.18 17.77 18.36
C SER A 334 -9.55 17.79 17.66
N GLU A 335 -10.46 16.99 18.19
CA GLU A 335 -11.91 16.92 17.88
C GLU A 335 -12.32 16.43 16.47
N SER A 336 -12.68 15.15 16.33
CA SER A 336 -13.77 14.75 15.44
C SER A 336 -14.41 13.39 15.80
N HIS A 337 -15.70 13.47 16.14
CA HIS A 337 -16.75 12.45 16.18
C HIS A 337 -16.39 10.99 16.51
N GLU A 338 -16.62 10.68 17.78
CA GLU A 338 -16.80 9.34 18.36
C GLU A 338 -17.87 8.51 17.64
N GLU A 339 -17.49 7.39 17.02
CA GLU A 339 -18.30 6.16 17.12
C GLU A 339 -17.74 5.38 18.31
N LYS A 340 -18.48 5.38 19.43
CA LYS A 340 -18.04 4.74 20.68
C LYS A 340 -17.88 3.23 20.46
N LEU A 341 -16.79 2.68 20.99
CA LEU A 341 -16.49 1.25 21.14
C LEU A 341 -17.70 0.42 21.63
N GLU A 342 -18.62 1.05 22.36
CA GLU A 342 -19.89 0.50 22.83
C GLU A 342 -20.80 -0.04 21.72
N GLU A 343 -20.83 0.58 20.52
CA GLU A 343 -21.63 0.07 19.38
C GLU A 343 -21.03 -1.18 18.72
N LEU A 344 -19.73 -1.44 18.93
CA LEU A 344 -19.02 -2.62 18.41
C LEU A 344 -19.16 -3.84 19.32
N LEU A 345 -19.15 -3.62 20.64
CA LEU A 345 -19.51 -4.64 21.64
C LEU A 345 -20.92 -5.20 21.38
N ASP A 346 -21.79 -4.41 20.76
CA ASP A 346 -23.15 -4.83 20.41
C ASP A 346 -23.22 -5.87 19.28
N LYS A 347 -22.13 -6.14 18.55
CA LYS A 347 -22.06 -7.22 17.53
C LYS A 347 -21.39 -8.48 18.06
N ILE A 348 -20.64 -8.37 19.15
CA ILE A 348 -19.98 -9.48 19.84
C ILE A 348 -20.97 -10.06 20.86
N LYS A 349 -21.23 -11.36 20.77
CA LYS A 349 -22.05 -12.06 21.75
C LYS A 349 -21.30 -12.24 23.08
N GLY A 350 -19.98 -12.36 23.00
CA GLY A 350 -19.04 -12.46 24.11
C GLY A 350 -17.75 -13.13 23.63
N PHE A 351 -16.86 -13.48 24.55
CA PHE A 351 -15.59 -14.12 24.26
C PHE A 351 -15.57 -15.55 24.79
N CYS A 352 -14.81 -16.43 24.13
CA CYS A 352 -14.66 -17.82 24.54
C CYS A 352 -13.98 -17.87 25.92
N PRO A 353 -14.58 -18.57 26.91
CA PRO A 353 -14.01 -18.65 28.25
C PRO A 353 -12.68 -19.41 28.30
N ASN A 354 -12.39 -20.23 27.31
CA ASN A 354 -11.21 -21.10 27.30
C ASN A 354 -10.01 -20.52 26.54
N CYS A 355 -10.21 -19.52 25.68
CA CYS A 355 -9.11 -18.99 24.84
C CYS A 355 -9.27 -17.52 24.44
N GLY A 356 -10.26 -16.82 25.01
CA GLY A 356 -10.51 -15.40 24.75
C GLY A 356 -11.01 -15.03 23.36
N LYS A 357 -11.19 -16.00 22.44
CA LYS A 357 -11.65 -15.72 21.06
C LYS A 357 -12.99 -15.00 21.02
N SER A 358 -13.12 -13.98 20.17
CA SER A 358 -14.38 -13.27 19.97
C SER A 358 -15.46 -14.19 19.33
N ILE A 359 -16.67 -14.16 19.88
CA ILE A 359 -17.84 -14.90 19.36
C ILE A 359 -18.88 -13.89 18.91
N LEU A 360 -19.21 -13.88 17.62
CA LEU A 360 -20.17 -12.95 17.03
C LEU A 360 -21.62 -13.36 17.35
N ARG A 361 -22.56 -12.39 17.41
CA ARG A 361 -24.00 -12.69 17.61
C ARG A 361 -24.59 -13.63 16.55
N ARG A 362 -24.02 -13.63 15.34
CA ARG A 362 -24.43 -14.46 14.20
C ARG A 362 -23.77 -15.84 14.17
N ASP A 363 -22.78 -16.10 15.03
CA ASP A 363 -22.15 -17.40 15.10
C ASP A 363 -23.07 -18.38 15.83
N ILE A 364 -23.56 -19.37 15.10
CA ILE A 364 -24.51 -20.39 15.57
C ILE A 364 -23.75 -21.61 16.14
N SER A 365 -22.43 -21.68 15.93
CA SER A 365 -21.61 -22.78 16.41
C SER A 365 -21.46 -22.72 17.93
N LYS A 366 -21.64 -23.86 18.61
CA LYS A 366 -21.35 -24.02 20.05
C LYS A 366 -19.93 -24.52 20.30
N ILE A 367 -19.05 -24.39 19.31
CA ILE A 367 -17.68 -24.89 19.34
C ILE A 367 -16.77 -23.73 18.99
N CYS A 368 -15.80 -23.44 19.85
CA CYS A 368 -14.84 -22.39 19.56
C CYS A 368 -13.91 -22.84 18.44
N THR A 369 -13.82 -22.05 17.39
CA THR A 369 -12.97 -22.35 16.23
C THR A 369 -11.47 -22.21 16.52
N ARG A 370 -11.07 -21.56 17.64
CA ARG A 370 -9.66 -21.44 18.06
C ARG A 370 -9.21 -22.60 18.93
N CYS A 371 -9.95 -22.93 19.98
CA CYS A 371 -9.55 -24.00 20.90
C CYS A 371 -10.30 -25.33 20.72
N GLY A 372 -11.27 -25.40 19.81
CA GLY A 372 -12.08 -26.61 19.57
C GLY A 372 -13.04 -26.98 20.71
N ASN A 373 -13.01 -26.25 21.82
CA ASN A 373 -13.84 -26.54 22.99
C ASN A 373 -15.29 -26.09 22.78
N LYS A 374 -16.21 -26.91 23.28
CA LYS A 374 -17.62 -26.53 23.37
C LYS A 374 -17.81 -25.42 24.39
N PHE A 375 -18.70 -24.48 24.09
CA PHE A 375 -19.08 -23.41 25.02
C PHE A 375 -20.60 -23.21 25.01
N GLU A 376 -21.12 -22.69 26.12
CA GLU A 376 -22.51 -22.25 26.22
C GLU A 376 -22.58 -20.74 26.03
N ILE A 377 -23.69 -20.25 25.49
CA ILE A 377 -23.88 -18.81 25.27
C ILE A 377 -23.84 -18.04 26.60
N SER A 378 -24.32 -18.65 27.68
CA SER A 378 -24.29 -18.16 29.05
C SER A 378 -22.88 -18.09 29.64
N SER A 379 -21.95 -18.93 29.17
CA SER A 379 -20.58 -18.99 29.68
C SER A 379 -19.59 -18.12 28.92
N LEU A 380 -20.06 -17.34 27.94
CA LEU A 380 -19.24 -16.37 27.23
C LEU A 380 -18.80 -15.23 28.16
N LEU A 381 -17.51 -14.93 28.14
CA LEU A 381 -16.96 -13.77 28.83
C LEU A 381 -17.50 -12.49 28.19
N LYS A 382 -17.80 -11.49 29.02
CA LYS A 382 -18.34 -10.19 28.56
C LYS A 382 -17.33 -9.05 28.70
N SER A 383 -16.31 -9.23 29.53
CA SER A 383 -15.24 -8.27 29.75
C SER A 383 -14.06 -8.60 28.84
N ILE A 384 -13.50 -7.57 28.21
CA ILE A 384 -12.30 -7.66 27.37
C ILE A 384 -11.11 -8.08 28.23
N ASP A 385 -10.94 -7.52 29.43
CA ASP A 385 -9.85 -7.89 30.35
C ASP A 385 -9.86 -9.38 30.69
N LYS A 386 -11.05 -9.93 30.97
CA LYS A 386 -11.20 -11.36 31.24
C LYS A 386 -10.92 -12.21 29.99
N ALA A 387 -11.27 -11.73 28.81
CA ALA A 387 -10.97 -12.40 27.54
C ALA A 387 -9.46 -12.42 27.26
N ASN A 388 -8.78 -11.31 27.53
CA ASN A 388 -7.34 -11.18 27.42
C ASN A 388 -6.63 -12.12 28.41
N GLN A 389 -7.07 -12.15 29.66
CA GLN A 389 -6.56 -13.09 30.66
C GLN A 389 -6.73 -14.55 30.22
N ALA A 390 -7.93 -14.94 29.78
CA ALA A 390 -8.19 -16.29 29.27
C ALA A 390 -7.36 -16.62 28.02
N SER A 391 -7.09 -15.62 27.16
CA SER A 391 -6.21 -15.79 26.00
C SER A 391 -4.76 -15.97 26.42
N ILE A 392 -4.26 -15.23 27.41
CA ILE A 392 -2.90 -15.34 27.94
C ILE A 392 -2.69 -16.69 28.63
N GLU A 393 -3.63 -17.13 29.45
CA GLU A 393 -3.57 -18.44 30.12
C GLU A 393 -3.57 -19.59 29.10
N TYR A 394 -4.40 -19.47 28.05
CA TYR A 394 -4.41 -20.40 26.93
C TYR A 394 -3.07 -20.41 26.16
N LYS A 395 -2.45 -19.24 25.94
CA LYS A 395 -1.11 -19.11 25.35
C LYS A 395 -0.06 -19.84 26.20
N GLN A 396 -0.03 -19.57 27.50
CA GLN A 396 0.94 -20.17 28.42
C GLN A 396 0.78 -21.69 28.56
N ALA A 397 -0.47 -22.19 28.56
CA ALA A 397 -0.75 -23.62 28.59
C ALA A 397 -0.27 -24.34 27.32
N LEU A 398 -0.37 -23.69 26.16
CA LEU A 398 0.12 -24.25 24.89
C LEU A 398 1.65 -24.22 24.80
N LEU A 399 2.30 -23.13 25.22
CA LEU A 399 3.77 -23.05 25.23
C LEU A 399 4.40 -24.13 26.12
N LYS A 400 3.80 -24.40 27.29
CA LYS A 400 4.22 -25.53 28.16
C LYS A 400 3.99 -26.90 27.53
N GLN A 401 3.01 -27.03 26.65
CA GLN A 401 2.73 -28.27 25.91
C GLN A 401 3.70 -28.50 24.73
N GLU A 402 4.37 -27.45 24.27
CA GLU A 402 5.38 -27.48 23.19
C GLU A 402 6.82 -27.57 23.72
N GLU A 403 7.03 -27.53 25.05
CA GLU A 403 8.35 -27.75 25.65
C GLU A 403 8.87 -29.16 25.32
N LEU A 404 10.06 -29.19 24.71
CA LEU A 404 10.79 -30.41 24.43
C LEU A 404 11.55 -30.83 25.68
N ILE A 405 11.16 -31.96 26.26
CA ILE A 405 11.89 -32.60 27.35
C ILE A 405 12.90 -33.59 26.78
N ILE A 406 13.93 -33.93 27.58
CA ILE A 406 14.77 -35.08 27.26
C ILE A 406 13.93 -36.33 27.52
N CYS A 407 14.02 -37.30 26.63
CA CYS A 407 13.32 -38.58 26.75
C CYS A 407 13.53 -39.17 28.16
N PRO A 408 12.47 -39.66 28.84
CA PRO A 408 12.58 -40.21 30.19
C PRO A 408 13.40 -41.50 30.28
N ASN A 409 13.81 -42.06 29.14
CA ASN A 409 14.71 -43.21 29.08
C ASN A 409 16.16 -42.74 29.31
N PRO A 410 16.86 -43.22 30.35
CA PRO A 410 18.23 -42.82 30.67
C PRO A 410 19.23 -43.03 29.53
N ASP A 411 18.95 -43.99 28.64
CA ASP A 411 19.82 -44.34 27.52
C ASP A 411 19.44 -43.61 26.21
N CYS A 412 18.53 -42.63 26.27
CA CYS A 412 18.02 -41.90 25.11
C CYS A 412 18.10 -40.38 25.32
N GLU A 413 18.97 -39.70 24.57
CA GLU A 413 19.12 -38.23 24.63
C GLU A 413 18.14 -37.47 23.70
N ALA A 414 17.12 -38.16 23.17
CA ALA A 414 16.18 -37.57 22.25
C ALA A 414 15.37 -36.44 22.92
N LYS A 415 15.28 -35.29 22.26
CA LYS A 415 14.34 -34.22 22.64
C LYS A 415 12.95 -34.58 22.12
N VAL A 416 12.01 -34.78 23.04
CA VAL A 416 10.66 -35.26 22.75
C VAL A 416 9.62 -34.31 23.33
N SER A 417 8.49 -34.17 22.63
CA SER A 417 7.38 -33.35 23.14
C SER A 417 6.62 -34.11 24.22
N LEU A 418 6.25 -33.42 25.30
CA LEU A 418 5.37 -33.93 26.36
C LEU A 418 4.02 -34.47 25.86
N ASN A 419 3.62 -34.12 24.63
CA ASN A 419 2.38 -34.56 24.03
C ASN A 419 2.46 -35.85 23.22
N TRP A 420 3.66 -36.37 22.97
CA TRP A 420 3.83 -37.64 22.28
C TRP A 420 3.45 -38.80 23.19
N GLU A 421 2.86 -39.86 22.62
CA GLU A 421 2.55 -41.07 23.39
C GLU A 421 3.82 -41.86 23.71
N GLU A 422 4.74 -41.90 22.74
CA GLU A 422 6.03 -42.57 22.86
C GLU A 422 7.15 -41.77 22.19
N CYS A 423 8.38 -41.97 22.68
CA CYS A 423 9.57 -41.45 22.05
C CYS A 423 9.78 -42.12 20.68
N PRO A 424 9.94 -41.38 19.58
CA PRO A 424 10.08 -41.97 18.24
C PRO A 424 11.40 -42.71 18.03
N ILE A 425 12.36 -42.57 18.95
CA ILE A 425 13.68 -43.21 18.85
C ILE A 425 13.74 -44.50 19.66
N CYS A 426 13.22 -44.50 20.89
CA CYS A 426 13.33 -45.63 21.81
C CYS A 426 11.97 -46.20 22.24
N HIS A 427 10.87 -45.71 21.67
CA HIS A 427 9.48 -46.11 21.96
C HIS A 427 9.11 -46.08 23.45
N THR A 428 9.87 -45.34 24.26
CA THR A 428 9.56 -45.16 25.68
C THR A 428 8.35 -44.26 25.82
N GLN A 429 7.37 -44.67 26.64
CA GLN A 429 6.17 -43.87 26.87
C GLN A 429 6.51 -42.53 27.52
N ILE A 430 5.92 -41.46 26.99
CA ILE A 430 6.17 -40.08 27.46
C ILE A 430 5.03 -39.57 28.34
N LYS A 431 3.78 -39.98 28.05
CA LYS A 431 2.62 -39.71 28.90
C LYS A 431 2.36 -40.87 29.85
N GLU A 432 2.45 -40.64 31.15
CA GLU A 432 1.75 -41.46 32.14
C GLU A 432 0.26 -41.10 32.08
N ASN A 433 -0.62 -42.11 31.98
CA ASN A 433 -2.08 -41.93 31.90
C ASN A 433 -2.66 -41.21 33.12
#